data_AF-A0A7W6NP81-F1
#
_entry.id   AF-A0A7W6NP81-F1
#
_cell.length_a   1.000
_cell.length_b   1.000
_cell.length_c   1.000
_cell.angle_alpha   90.00
_cell.angle_beta   90.00
_cell.angle_gamma   90.00
#
_symmetry.space_group_name_H-M   'P 1'
#
loop_
_entity.id
_entity.type
_entity.pdbx_description
1 polymer ?
#
loop_
_entity_poly.entity_id
_entity_poly.type
_entity_poly.pdbx_seq_one_letter_code
_entity_poly.pdbx_strand_id
1 'polypeptide(L)'
;MPADPFADVLPESPLRAARREDHARIARMLATAPEAWSDEDVDLVAFRAITTIGGLETFKWILPHFLRRTAAAPDRWMLEPDILSEKLDHAGFGAWPEAQRAAVLGLLRNVVAVVAAGDAGTLTAWLDARA
;
A
#
# COMPACT_ATOMS: atom_id res chain seq x y z
N MET A 1 2.60 4.12 -22.45
CA MET A 1 2.51 3.89 -21.00
C MET A 1 1.86 2.53 -20.81
N PRO A 2 2.49 1.55 -20.13
CA PRO A 2 1.76 0.35 -19.73
C PRO A 2 0.55 0.76 -18.87
N ALA A 3 -0.57 0.04 -18.99
CA ALA A 3 -1.75 0.26 -18.16
C ALA A 3 -1.40 0.04 -16.68
N ASP A 4 -1.97 0.84 -15.76
CA ASP A 4 -1.79 0.62 -14.33
C ASP A 4 -2.43 -0.72 -13.94
N PRO A 5 -1.65 -1.71 -13.43
CA PRO A 5 -2.18 -3.04 -13.10
C PRO A 5 -3.14 -3.05 -11.90
N PHE A 6 -3.32 -1.91 -11.23
CA PHE A 6 -4.28 -1.71 -10.14
C PHE A 6 -5.48 -0.84 -10.53
N ALA A 7 -5.62 -0.43 -11.81
CA ALA A 7 -6.69 0.48 -12.25
C ALA A 7 -8.12 0.00 -11.90
N ASP A 8 -8.36 -1.31 -11.95
CA ASP A 8 -9.65 -1.92 -11.67
C ASP A 8 -9.78 -2.46 -10.23
N VAL A 9 -8.74 -2.28 -9.40
CA VAL A 9 -8.76 -2.72 -8.00
C VAL A 9 -9.47 -1.66 -7.18
N LEU A 10 -10.51 -2.07 -6.45
CA LEU A 10 -11.28 -1.22 -5.56
C LEU A 10 -11.36 -1.84 -4.16
N PRO A 11 -11.61 -1.03 -3.11
CA PRO A 11 -11.95 -1.54 -1.79
C PRO A 11 -13.13 -2.52 -1.84
N GLU A 12 -13.21 -3.42 -0.86
CA GLU A 12 -14.32 -4.36 -0.77
C GLU A 12 -15.67 -3.64 -0.67
N SER A 13 -16.70 -4.23 -1.27
CA SER A 13 -18.09 -3.77 -1.16
C SER A 13 -18.99 -4.94 -0.70
N PRO A 14 -19.64 -4.84 0.48
CA PRO A 14 -19.56 -3.73 1.41
C PRO A 14 -18.20 -3.63 2.11
N LEU A 15 -17.70 -2.40 2.30
CA LEU A 15 -16.50 -2.16 3.09
C LEU A 15 -16.76 -2.59 4.54
N ARG A 16 -15.79 -3.26 5.14
CA ARG A 16 -15.80 -3.54 6.59
C ARG A 16 -14.78 -2.64 7.26
N ALA A 17 -15.21 -1.72 8.12
CA ALA A 17 -14.27 -0.96 8.94
C ALA A 17 -14.69 -0.94 10.40
N ALA A 18 -13.72 -1.04 11.30
CA ALA A 18 -13.96 -1.06 12.75
C ALA A 18 -14.55 0.27 13.24
N ARG A 19 -14.25 1.40 12.56
CA ARG A 19 -14.72 2.74 12.91
C ARG A 19 -15.57 3.34 11.79
N ARG A 20 -16.60 4.12 12.16
CA ARG A 20 -17.43 4.87 11.20
C ARG A 20 -16.63 5.94 10.45
N GLU A 21 -15.63 6.52 11.09
CA GLU A 21 -14.73 7.51 10.48
C GLU A 21 -13.95 6.93 9.30
N ASP A 22 -13.53 5.66 9.43
CA ASP A 22 -12.80 4.95 8.37
C ASP A 22 -13.72 4.64 7.17
N HIS A 23 -15.00 4.34 7.43
CA HIS A 23 -16.01 4.27 6.37
C HIS A 23 -16.16 5.61 5.63
N ALA A 24 -16.30 6.71 6.37
CA ALA A 24 -16.42 8.03 5.78
C ALA A 24 -15.15 8.44 5.01
N ARG A 25 -13.98 8.02 5.50
CA ARG A 25 -12.68 8.23 4.86
C ARG A 25 -12.62 7.58 3.48
N ILE A 26 -12.87 6.27 3.40
CA ILE A 26 -12.86 5.53 2.13
C ILE A 26 -13.93 6.09 1.18
N ALA A 27 -15.12 6.43 1.67
CA ALA A 27 -16.16 7.02 0.84
C ALA A 27 -15.74 8.36 0.21
N ARG A 28 -15.05 9.24 0.96
CA ARG A 28 -14.50 10.50 0.42
C ARG A 28 -13.41 10.24 -0.61
N MET A 29 -12.51 9.30 -0.33
CA MET A 29 -11.44 8.94 -1.27
C MET A 29 -12.03 8.41 -2.58
N LEU A 30 -13.01 7.51 -2.52
CA LEU A 30 -13.69 6.98 -3.71
C LEU A 30 -14.49 8.04 -4.48
N ALA A 31 -14.90 9.14 -3.84
CA ALA A 31 -15.59 10.25 -4.49
C ALA A 31 -14.65 11.25 -5.19
N THR A 32 -13.33 11.06 -5.09
CA THR A 32 -12.32 12.00 -5.60
C THR A 32 -11.21 11.27 -6.35
N ALA A 33 -10.48 11.98 -7.21
CA ALA A 33 -9.34 11.40 -7.91
C ALA A 33 -8.15 11.15 -6.94
N PRO A 34 -7.30 10.14 -7.18
CA PRO A 34 -6.18 9.80 -6.28
C PRO A 34 -5.20 10.94 -6.01
N GLU A 35 -5.08 11.91 -6.91
CA GLU A 35 -4.25 13.12 -6.75
C GLU A 35 -4.81 14.07 -5.69
N ALA A 36 -6.12 14.01 -5.42
CA ALA A 36 -6.79 14.84 -4.42
C ALA A 36 -6.83 14.21 -3.02
N TRP A 37 -6.42 12.95 -2.87
CA TRP A 37 -6.38 12.29 -1.56
C TRP A 37 -5.32 12.93 -0.66
N SER A 38 -5.66 13.17 0.61
CA SER A 38 -4.70 13.67 1.59
C SER A 38 -3.66 12.60 1.93
N ASP A 39 -2.45 13.04 2.31
CA ASP A 39 -1.41 12.10 2.75
C ASP A 39 -1.85 11.32 4.00
N GLU A 40 -2.51 11.99 4.94
CA GLU A 40 -3.08 11.35 6.14
C GLU A 40 -4.10 10.26 5.78
N ASP A 41 -4.97 10.48 4.79
CA ASP A 41 -5.95 9.48 4.38
C ASP A 41 -5.25 8.26 3.76
N VAL A 42 -4.25 8.46 2.92
CA VAL A 42 -3.46 7.36 2.33
C VAL A 42 -2.69 6.58 3.39
N ASP A 43 -2.01 7.29 4.29
CA ASP A 43 -1.16 6.68 5.33
C ASP A 43 -1.98 5.82 6.29
N LEU A 44 -3.06 6.38 6.85
CA LEU A 44 -3.91 5.65 7.78
C LEU A 44 -4.65 4.49 7.13
N VAL A 45 -5.08 4.62 5.87
CA VAL A 45 -5.72 3.49 5.16
C VAL A 45 -4.70 2.39 4.89
N ALA A 46 -3.49 2.69 4.42
CA ALA A 46 -2.45 1.69 4.21
C ALA A 46 -2.06 0.98 5.52
N PHE A 47 -1.90 1.75 6.60
CA PHE A 47 -1.56 1.23 7.91
C PHE A 47 -2.66 0.32 8.49
N ARG A 48 -3.94 0.64 8.26
CA ARG A 48 -5.08 -0.11 8.81
C ARG A 48 -5.70 -1.14 7.87
N ALA A 49 -5.33 -1.14 6.59
CA ALA A 49 -5.79 -2.12 5.62
C ALA A 49 -5.50 -3.54 6.11
N ILE A 50 -6.40 -4.48 5.83
CA ILE A 50 -6.43 -5.89 6.31
C ILE A 50 -6.81 -6.04 7.79
N THR A 51 -6.33 -5.17 8.67
CA THR A 51 -6.49 -5.35 10.12
C THR A 51 -7.79 -4.75 10.64
N THR A 52 -8.07 -3.49 10.28
CA THR A 52 -9.21 -2.73 10.82
C THR A 52 -10.01 -1.98 9.77
N ILE A 53 -9.48 -1.86 8.54
CA ILE A 53 -10.18 -1.32 7.38
C ILE A 53 -10.07 -2.33 6.23
N GLY A 54 -11.21 -2.71 5.67
CA GLY A 54 -11.31 -3.59 4.51
C GLY A 54 -10.58 -4.92 4.71
N GLY A 55 -10.12 -5.47 3.60
CA GLY A 55 -9.33 -6.69 3.53
C GLY A 55 -8.23 -6.56 2.48
N LEU A 56 -8.02 -7.65 1.76
CA LEU A 56 -6.99 -7.77 0.73
C LEU A 56 -7.15 -6.75 -0.41
N GLU A 57 -8.37 -6.52 -0.89
CA GLU A 57 -8.60 -5.64 -2.04
C GLU A 57 -8.44 -4.16 -1.65
N THR A 58 -8.84 -3.78 -0.43
CA THR A 58 -8.50 -2.45 0.12
C THR A 58 -6.98 -2.25 0.22
N PHE A 59 -6.25 -3.27 0.67
CA PHE A 59 -4.78 -3.19 0.76
C PHE A 59 -4.15 -3.04 -0.63
N LYS A 60 -4.53 -3.87 -1.60
CA LYS A 60 -4.05 -3.77 -2.99
C LYS A 60 -4.39 -2.41 -3.61
N TRP A 61 -5.57 -1.88 -3.34
CA TRP A 61 -6.01 -0.58 -3.84
C TRP A 61 -5.14 0.56 -3.33
N ILE A 62 -4.86 0.61 -2.01
CA ILE A 62 -4.13 1.74 -1.42
C ILE A 62 -2.61 1.63 -1.56
N LEU A 63 -2.07 0.41 -1.60
CA LEU A 63 -0.63 0.15 -1.51
C LEU A 63 0.20 0.89 -2.58
N PRO A 64 -0.15 0.90 -3.89
CA PRO A 64 0.63 1.61 -4.89
C PRO A 64 0.72 3.12 -4.63
N HIS A 65 -0.36 3.71 -4.10
CA HIS A 65 -0.39 5.14 -3.77
C HIS A 65 0.48 5.45 -2.55
N PHE A 66 0.38 4.63 -1.51
CA PHE A 66 1.24 4.71 -0.35
C PHE A 66 2.72 4.64 -0.75
N LEU A 67 3.14 3.58 -1.45
CA LEU A 67 4.55 3.40 -1.83
C LEU A 67 5.11 4.52 -2.72
N ARG A 68 4.32 5.00 -3.69
CA ARG A 68 4.74 6.14 -4.56
C ARG A 68 4.99 7.39 -3.74
N ARG A 69 4.11 7.70 -2.79
CA ARG A 69 4.22 8.91 -1.97
C ARG A 69 5.29 8.78 -0.88
N THR A 70 5.46 7.58 -0.29
CA THR A 70 6.57 7.29 0.62
C THR A 70 7.91 7.45 -0.06
N ALA A 71 8.07 6.97 -1.30
CA ALA A 71 9.31 7.17 -2.05
C ALA A 71 9.61 8.65 -2.35
N ALA A 72 8.57 9.49 -2.49
CA ALA A 72 8.72 10.92 -2.76
C ALA A 72 9.02 11.76 -1.51
N ALA A 73 8.59 11.32 -0.33
CA ALA A 73 8.75 12.06 0.93
C ALA A 73 8.89 11.10 2.13
N PRO A 74 9.99 10.35 2.27
CA PRO A 74 10.11 9.22 3.21
C PRO A 74 9.86 9.60 4.67
N ASP A 75 10.25 10.80 5.10
CA ASP A 75 10.14 11.25 6.50
C ASP A 75 8.70 11.60 6.95
N ARG A 76 7.69 11.43 6.09
CA ARG A 76 6.29 11.84 6.34
C ARG A 76 5.29 10.69 6.51
N TRP A 77 5.73 9.44 6.42
CA TRP A 77 4.83 8.28 6.34
C TRP A 77 5.08 7.30 7.48
N MET A 78 4.02 6.63 7.95
CA MET A 78 4.11 5.53 8.90
C MET A 78 4.55 4.23 8.20
N LEU A 79 5.75 4.25 7.61
CA LEU A 79 6.36 3.05 7.04
C LEU A 79 7.12 2.30 8.13
N GLU A 80 6.61 1.13 8.48
CA GLU A 80 7.31 0.14 9.30
C GLU A 80 7.69 -1.04 8.39
N PRO A 81 8.96 -1.19 8.00
CA PRO A 81 9.43 -2.19 7.03
C PRO A 81 9.00 -3.62 7.37
N ASP A 82 9.08 -4.00 8.64
CA ASP A 82 8.64 -5.31 9.14
C ASP A 82 7.13 -5.51 8.90
N ILE A 83 6.32 -4.55 9.34
CA ILE A 83 4.86 -4.60 9.22
C ILE A 83 4.43 -4.65 7.75
N LEU A 84 5.09 -3.89 6.87
CA LEU A 84 4.78 -3.92 5.45
C LEU A 84 5.11 -5.29 4.83
N SER A 85 6.26 -5.87 5.17
CA SER A 85 6.66 -7.19 4.68
C SER A 85 5.69 -8.29 5.13
N GLU A 86 5.28 -8.27 6.41
CA GLU A 86 4.29 -9.20 6.96
C GLU A 86 2.92 -9.03 6.31
N LYS A 87 2.49 -7.80 6.05
CA LYS A 87 1.23 -7.53 5.34
C LYS A 87 1.25 -8.06 3.91
N LEU A 88 2.35 -7.90 3.18
CA LEU A 88 2.50 -8.44 1.83
C LEU A 88 2.40 -9.97 1.83
N ASP A 89 3.03 -10.62 2.81
CA ASP A 89 2.97 -12.07 2.95
C ASP A 89 1.58 -12.56 3.36
N HIS A 90 0.96 -11.91 4.34
CA HIS A 90 -0.42 -12.18 4.75
C HIS A 90 -1.41 -11.97 3.60
N ALA A 91 -1.17 -10.97 2.75
CA ALA A 91 -1.95 -10.68 1.56
C ALA A 91 -1.72 -11.69 0.42
N GLY A 92 -0.86 -12.69 0.62
CA GLY A 92 -0.57 -13.71 -0.38
C GLY A 92 0.11 -13.15 -1.63
N PHE A 93 1.02 -12.16 -1.47
CA PHE A 93 1.67 -11.46 -2.58
C PHE A 93 2.20 -12.38 -3.68
N GLY A 94 2.72 -13.55 -3.31
CA GLY A 94 3.21 -14.55 -4.27
C GLY A 94 2.17 -15.04 -5.28
N ALA A 95 0.88 -15.02 -4.92
CA ALA A 95 -0.24 -15.46 -5.76
C ALA A 95 -0.89 -14.32 -6.57
N TRP A 96 -0.41 -13.08 -6.43
CA TRP A 96 -0.96 -11.96 -7.19
C TRP A 96 -0.62 -12.06 -8.68
N PRO A 97 -1.42 -11.43 -9.57
CA PRO A 97 -1.08 -11.29 -10.98
C PRO A 97 0.35 -10.76 -11.18
N GLU A 98 1.06 -11.31 -12.17
CA GLU A 98 2.46 -10.95 -12.43
C GLU A 98 2.68 -9.45 -12.61
N ALA A 99 1.80 -8.78 -13.35
CA ALA A 99 1.86 -7.34 -13.57
C ALA A 99 1.75 -6.54 -12.26
N GLN A 100 0.87 -6.98 -11.33
CA GLN A 100 0.72 -6.34 -10.02
C GLN A 100 1.96 -6.56 -9.15
N ARG A 101 2.50 -7.79 -9.14
CA ARG A 101 3.73 -8.10 -8.40
C ARG A 101 4.90 -7.26 -8.90
N ALA A 102 5.12 -7.22 -10.22
CA ALA A 102 6.19 -6.46 -10.83
C ALA A 102 6.09 -4.95 -10.49
N ALA A 103 4.88 -4.39 -10.53
CA ALA A 103 4.66 -2.99 -10.18
C ALA A 103 4.99 -2.70 -8.70
N VAL A 104 4.53 -3.53 -7.77
CA VAL A 104 4.83 -3.36 -6.33
C VAL A 104 6.31 -3.53 -6.06
N LEU A 105 6.98 -4.54 -6.63
CA LEU A 105 8.43 -4.72 -6.48
C LEU A 105 9.20 -3.51 -6.99
N GLY A 106 8.79 -2.92 -8.13
CA GLY A 106 9.37 -1.69 -8.65
C GLY A 106 9.23 -0.51 -7.68
N LEU A 107 8.04 -0.34 -7.08
CA LEU A 107 7.79 0.72 -6.11
C LEU A 107 8.56 0.51 -4.80
N LEU A 108 8.61 -0.72 -4.30
CA LEU A 108 9.36 -1.06 -3.09
C LEU A 108 10.86 -0.80 -3.24
N ARG A 109 11.45 -1.09 -4.41
CA ARG A 109 12.85 -0.73 -4.69
C ARG A 109 13.10 0.77 -4.57
N ASN A 110 12.17 1.59 -5.04
CA ASN A 110 12.28 3.05 -4.90
C ASN A 110 12.19 3.48 -3.44
N VAL A 111 11.29 2.88 -2.65
CA VAL A 111 11.17 3.14 -1.21
C VAL A 111 12.46 2.76 -0.49
N VAL A 112 12.97 1.54 -0.69
CA VAL A 112 14.22 1.08 -0.05
C VAL A 112 15.42 1.95 -0.42
N ALA A 113 15.45 2.49 -1.65
CA ALA A 113 16.54 3.37 -2.09
C ALA A 113 16.56 4.74 -1.37
N VAL A 114 15.43 5.19 -0.80
CA VAL A 114 15.31 6.52 -0.16
C VAL A 114 15.17 6.45 1.36
N VAL A 115 14.79 5.31 1.92
CA VAL A 115 14.72 5.09 3.36
C VAL A 115 16.14 4.87 3.90
N ALA A 116 16.42 5.38 5.11
CA ALA A 116 17.73 5.22 5.73
C ALA A 116 18.13 3.73 5.82
N ALA A 117 19.38 3.42 5.48
CA ALA A 117 19.87 2.04 5.36
C ALA A 117 19.74 1.20 6.64
N GLY A 118 19.61 1.83 7.81
CA GLY A 118 19.38 1.15 9.09
C GLY A 118 17.94 0.66 9.28
N ASP A 119 16.97 1.33 8.66
CA ASP A 119 15.54 1.06 8.87
C ASP A 119 14.99 0.10 7.80
N ALA A 120 15.56 0.10 6.59
CA ALA A 120 15.06 -0.70 5.46
C ALA A 120 15.48 -2.20 5.47
N GLY A 121 16.30 -2.64 6.43
CA GLY A 121 16.99 -3.94 6.40
C GLY A 121 16.07 -5.14 6.12
N THR A 122 14.92 -5.21 6.80
CA THR A 122 13.94 -6.29 6.61
C THR A 122 13.27 -6.24 5.24
N LEU A 123 12.90 -5.05 4.77
CA LEU A 123 12.24 -4.89 3.48
C LEU A 123 13.20 -5.18 2.31
N THR A 124 14.48 -4.83 2.46
CA THR A 124 15.55 -5.22 1.53
C THR A 124 15.68 -6.74 1.47
N ALA A 125 15.80 -7.41 2.62
CA ALA A 125 15.88 -8.88 2.67
C ALA A 125 14.62 -9.55 2.07
N TRP A 126 13.44 -8.99 2.33
CA TRP A 126 12.18 -9.48 1.79
C TRP A 126 12.12 -9.35 0.25
N LEU A 127 12.65 -8.24 -0.29
CA LEU A 127 12.78 -8.00 -1.73
C LEU A 127 13.76 -8.97 -2.37
N ASP A 128 14.94 -9.18 -1.78
CA ASP A 128 15.98 -10.05 -2.31
C ASP A 128 15.51 -11.51 -2.40
N ALA A 129 14.68 -11.96 -1.45
CA ALA A 129 14.07 -13.29 -1.48
C ALA A 129 13.04 -13.49 -2.61
N ARG A 130 12.66 -12.43 -3.33
CA ARG A 130 11.60 -12.40 -4.37
C ARG A 130 12.08 -11.80 -5.69
N ALA A 131 13.36 -11.47 -5.80
CA ALA A 131 14.02 -11.01 -7.02
C ALA A 131 14.50 -12.21 -7.87
#